data_AF-A0A1Y1XTN3-F1
#
_entry.id   AF-A0A1Y1XTN3-F1
#
_cell.length_a   1.000
_cell.length_b   1.000
_cell.length_c   1.000
_cell.angle_alpha   90.00
_cell.angle_beta   90.00
_cell.angle_gamma   90.00
#
_symmetry.space_group_name_H-M   'P 1'
#
loop_
_entity.id
_entity.type
_entity.pdbx_description
1 polymer ?
#
loop_
_entity_poly.entity_id
_entity_poly.type
_entity_poly.pdbx_seq_one_letter_code
_entity_poly.pdbx_strand_id
1 'polypeptide(L)'
;MRRRSSLHLHVFFGRAKGETQSDFASQIQQATGLTNEEVLEVINIAQEKGRVILELSTDLERLISIGAKLSSCGLHITIRSGRDTFREEVAGLLLKWVLELCSNPTRQFMQTITQIVCDELLSTWGKDSIYVDRILGNPPDGSKGFLQIDLMLLHSSCVSTEVKTHIRQLYSIVFADFPQRKRIIISRFATLYRKLTGKSLGPLAKDTFAMFNKLEEEFDFVTSVLGPLHPYSLVMK
;
A
#
# COMPACT_ATOMS: atom_id res chain seq x y z
N MET A 1 -0.34 30.03 -16.45
CA MET A 1 -1.63 29.36 -16.14
C MET A 1 -1.33 28.05 -15.40
N ARG A 2 -1.41 28.00 -14.06
CA ARG A 2 -1.17 26.76 -13.29
C ARG A 2 -2.38 25.83 -13.50
N ARG A 3 -2.22 24.70 -14.20
CA ARG A 3 -3.27 23.66 -14.26
C ARG A 3 -3.58 23.23 -12.83
N ARG A 4 -4.81 23.44 -12.37
CA ARG A 4 -5.29 22.87 -11.11
C ARG A 4 -5.29 21.36 -11.27
N SER A 5 -4.50 20.66 -10.47
CA SER A 5 -4.50 19.20 -10.45
C SER A 5 -5.86 18.71 -9.98
N SER A 6 -6.48 17.76 -10.68
CA SER A 6 -7.70 17.10 -10.21
C SER A 6 -7.42 16.40 -8.89
N LEU A 7 -8.35 16.51 -7.94
CA LEU A 7 -8.35 15.80 -6.65
C LEU A 7 -9.40 14.71 -6.68
N HIS A 8 -9.11 13.61 -6.01
CA HIS A 8 -9.89 12.39 -6.03
C HIS A 8 -10.26 12.05 -4.57
N LEU A 9 -11.54 11.82 -4.30
CA LEU A 9 -12.02 11.27 -3.03
C LEU A 9 -12.03 9.76 -3.14
N HIS A 10 -11.15 9.11 -2.38
CA HIS A 10 -11.10 7.66 -2.26
C HIS A 10 -11.85 7.23 -1.01
N VAL A 11 -12.77 6.30 -1.18
CA VAL A 11 -13.55 5.70 -0.10
C VAL A 11 -13.12 4.25 0.06
N PHE A 12 -12.96 3.85 1.32
CA PHE A 12 -12.47 2.53 1.71
C PHE A 12 -13.50 1.87 2.60
N PHE A 13 -13.80 0.63 2.27
CA PHE A 13 -14.59 -0.24 3.12
C PHE A 13 -13.65 -1.19 3.85
N GLY A 14 -13.20 -0.78 5.04
CA GLY A 14 -12.83 -1.77 6.05
C GLY A 14 -14.11 -2.44 6.52
N ARG A 15 -14.12 -3.75 6.76
CA ARG A 15 -15.28 -4.47 7.31
C ARG A 15 -15.77 -3.72 8.57
N ALA A 16 -16.84 -2.94 8.45
CA ALA A 16 -17.44 -2.29 9.60
C ALA A 16 -18.04 -3.39 10.48
N LYS A 17 -17.67 -3.40 11.76
CA LYS A 17 -18.30 -4.28 12.74
C LYS A 17 -19.75 -3.82 12.95
N GLY A 18 -20.70 -4.49 12.29
CA GLY A 18 -22.10 -4.50 12.70
C GLY A 18 -23.09 -3.63 11.93
N GLU A 19 -22.67 -2.90 10.88
CA GLU A 19 -23.62 -2.14 10.04
C GLU A 19 -24.05 -2.93 8.81
N THR A 20 -25.34 -2.86 8.49
CA THR A 20 -25.98 -3.51 7.34
C THR A 20 -25.65 -2.79 6.04
N GLN A 21 -25.42 -3.54 4.95
CA GLN A 21 -25.06 -3.01 3.62
C GLN A 21 -26.06 -1.97 3.07
N SER A 22 -27.32 -2.01 3.50
CA SER A 22 -28.37 -1.04 3.15
C SER A 22 -28.14 0.35 3.72
N ASP A 23 -27.57 0.44 4.92
CA ASP A 23 -27.38 1.71 5.62
C ASP A 23 -26.23 2.50 4.98
N PHE A 24 -25.17 1.78 4.59
CA PHE A 24 -24.06 2.32 3.81
C PHE A 24 -24.50 2.86 2.45
N ALA A 25 -25.33 2.11 1.72
CA ALA A 25 -25.81 2.52 0.41
C ALA A 25 -26.60 3.84 0.49
N SER A 26 -27.47 3.95 1.49
CA SER A 26 -28.29 5.15 1.73
C SER A 26 -27.43 6.38 2.05
N GLN A 27 -26.37 6.20 2.85
CA GLN A 27 -25.45 7.28 3.23
C GLN A 27 -24.60 7.76 2.06
N ILE A 28 -24.10 6.85 1.22
CA ILE A 28 -23.35 7.22 0.02
C ILE A 28 -24.26 8.03 -0.91
N GLN A 29 -25.46 7.52 -1.18
CA GLN A 29 -26.45 8.21 -2.00
C GLN A 29 -26.75 9.63 -1.50
N GLN A 30 -26.94 9.82 -0.19
CA GLN A 30 -27.15 11.15 0.39
C GLN A 30 -25.93 12.07 0.30
N ALA A 31 -24.72 11.52 0.35
CA ALA A 31 -23.49 12.31 0.31
C ALA A 31 -23.08 12.72 -1.11
N THR A 32 -23.33 11.86 -2.10
CA THR A 32 -22.84 12.03 -3.48
C THR A 32 -23.94 12.34 -4.50
N GLY A 33 -25.18 11.97 -4.21
CA GLY A 33 -26.29 12.06 -5.16
C GLY A 33 -26.31 10.93 -6.21
N LEU A 34 -25.51 9.89 -6.04
CA LEU A 34 -25.48 8.73 -6.94
C LEU A 34 -26.79 7.94 -6.90
N THR A 35 -27.10 7.27 -8.01
CA THR A 35 -28.22 6.33 -8.10
C THR A 35 -27.95 5.05 -7.31
N ASN A 36 -29.01 4.28 -6.99
CA ASN A 36 -28.85 3.02 -6.26
C ASN A 36 -27.95 2.00 -6.99
N GLU A 37 -28.01 1.97 -8.33
CA GLU A 37 -27.18 1.07 -9.14
C GLU A 37 -25.70 1.44 -9.05
N GLU A 38 -25.37 2.72 -9.22
CA GLU A 38 -23.99 3.22 -9.08
C GLU A 38 -23.43 2.98 -7.67
N VAL A 39 -24.26 3.19 -6.64
CA VAL A 39 -23.85 2.94 -5.25
C VAL A 39 -23.55 1.46 -5.01
N LEU A 40 -24.37 0.54 -5.54
CA LEU A 40 -24.12 -0.90 -5.42
C LEU A 40 -22.83 -1.31 -6.13
N GLU A 41 -22.58 -0.78 -7.33
CA GLU A 41 -21.33 -1.02 -8.05
C GLU A 41 -20.12 -0.52 -7.27
N VAL A 42 -20.19 0.70 -6.73
CA VAL A 42 -19.14 1.29 -5.88
C VAL A 42 -18.87 0.42 -4.66
N ILE A 43 -19.91 -0.07 -3.99
CA ILE A 43 -19.79 -0.95 -2.81
C ILE A 43 -19.11 -2.27 -3.22
N ASN A 44 -19.55 -2.89 -4.31
CA ASN A 44 -18.98 -4.16 -4.77
C ASN A 44 -17.48 -4.02 -5.11
N ILE A 45 -17.12 -2.98 -5.87
CA ILE A 45 -15.73 -2.69 -6.22
C ILE A 45 -14.91 -2.44 -4.95
N ALA A 46 -15.44 -1.69 -4.00
CA ALA A 46 -14.72 -1.39 -2.79
C ALA A 46 -14.57 -2.61 -1.85
N GLN A 47 -15.54 -3.53 -1.85
CA GLN A 47 -15.43 -4.81 -1.15
C GLN A 47 -14.39 -5.72 -1.80
N GLU A 48 -14.33 -5.76 -3.13
CA GLU A 48 -13.37 -6.58 -3.88
C GLU A 48 -11.95 -6.02 -3.79
N LYS A 49 -11.79 -4.71 -4.05
CA LYS A 49 -10.47 -4.05 -4.19
C LYS A 49 -10.00 -3.36 -2.91
N GLY A 50 -10.85 -3.28 -1.88
CA GLY A 50 -10.59 -2.57 -0.61
C GLY A 50 -10.61 -1.04 -0.72
N ARG A 51 -10.80 -0.48 -1.93
CA ARG A 51 -10.80 0.96 -2.20
C ARG A 51 -11.56 1.25 -3.50
N VAL A 52 -12.29 2.36 -3.53
CA VAL A 52 -12.94 2.86 -4.75
C VAL A 52 -12.82 4.39 -4.81
N ILE A 53 -12.73 4.93 -6.03
CA ILE A 53 -12.83 6.37 -6.26
C ILE A 53 -14.31 6.72 -6.28
N LEU A 54 -14.75 7.56 -5.36
CA LEU A 54 -16.14 7.95 -5.25
C LEU A 54 -16.45 9.27 -5.96
N GLU A 55 -15.54 10.24 -5.88
CA GLU A 55 -15.73 11.57 -6.47
C GLU A 55 -14.41 12.09 -7.05
N LEU A 56 -14.48 12.70 -8.24
CA LEU A 56 -13.39 13.41 -8.88
C LEU A 56 -13.74 14.89 -8.96
N SER A 57 -12.95 15.76 -8.33
CA SER A 57 -13.24 17.20 -8.33
C SER A 57 -11.97 18.04 -8.22
N THR A 58 -12.04 19.29 -8.68
CA THR A 58 -11.01 20.30 -8.37
C THR A 58 -11.41 21.19 -7.19
N ASP A 59 -12.64 21.04 -6.70
CA ASP A 59 -13.18 21.72 -5.53
C ASP A 59 -12.87 20.89 -4.28
N LEU A 60 -11.87 21.36 -3.52
CA LEU A 60 -11.45 20.71 -2.28
C LEU A 60 -12.51 20.83 -1.17
N GLU A 61 -13.26 21.93 -1.11
CA GLU A 61 -14.27 22.13 -0.07
C GLU A 61 -15.42 21.13 -0.23
N ARG A 62 -15.83 20.88 -1.48
CA ARG A 62 -16.78 19.82 -1.81
C ARG A 62 -16.27 18.45 -1.36
N LEU A 63 -15.03 18.09 -1.69
CA LEU A 63 -14.46 16.78 -1.32
C LEU A 63 -14.35 16.61 0.20
N ILE A 64 -13.99 17.68 0.93
CA ILE A 64 -13.95 17.68 2.40
C ILE A 64 -15.36 17.51 2.98
N SER A 65 -16.36 18.22 2.43
CA SER A 65 -17.75 18.12 2.88
C SER A 65 -18.31 16.71 2.71
N ILE A 66 -18.11 16.10 1.54
CA ILE A 66 -18.52 14.71 1.26
C ILE A 66 -17.75 13.75 2.17
N GLY A 67 -16.43 13.92 2.29
CA GLY A 67 -15.59 13.08 3.12
C GLY A 67 -15.95 13.12 4.60
N ALA A 68 -16.31 14.29 5.13
CA ALA A 68 -16.74 14.44 6.52
C ALA A 68 -18.07 13.71 6.79
N LYS A 69 -19.04 13.81 5.88
CA LYS A 69 -20.31 13.08 5.97
C LYS A 69 -20.06 11.57 6.00
N LEU A 70 -19.30 11.05 5.05
CA LEU A 70 -19.03 9.61 4.95
C LEU A 70 -18.18 9.09 6.11
N SER A 71 -17.21 9.87 6.59
CA SER A 71 -16.39 9.50 7.75
C SER A 71 -17.20 9.45 9.04
N SER A 72 -18.25 10.26 9.19
CA SER A 72 -19.14 10.21 10.36
C SER A 72 -19.93 8.90 10.45
N CYS A 73 -20.02 8.17 9.34
CA CYS A 73 -20.67 6.87 9.23
C CYS A 73 -19.69 5.68 9.38
N GLY A 74 -18.50 5.91 9.93
CA GLY A 74 -17.53 4.83 10.15
C GLY A 74 -16.78 4.36 8.89
N LEU A 75 -16.99 5.00 7.74
CA LEU A 75 -16.18 4.73 6.54
C LEU A 75 -14.81 5.40 6.65
N HIS A 76 -13.79 4.69 6.17
CA HIS A 76 -12.46 5.29 6.07
C HIS A 76 -12.34 6.04 4.73
N ILE A 77 -12.00 7.32 4.78
CA ILE A 77 -11.98 8.21 3.63
C ILE A 77 -10.59 8.82 3.49
N THR A 78 -10.08 8.91 2.26
CA THR A 78 -8.87 9.69 1.97
C THR A 78 -9.08 10.57 0.75
N ILE A 79 -8.62 11.83 0.83
CA ILE A 79 -8.56 12.73 -0.33
C ILE A 79 -7.14 12.68 -0.87
N ARG A 80 -6.99 12.35 -2.15
CA ARG A 80 -5.68 12.22 -2.82
C ARG A 80 -5.65 13.07 -4.08
N SER A 81 -4.44 13.43 -4.52
CA SER A 81 -4.33 14.04 -5.84
C SER A 81 -4.52 12.98 -6.92
N GLY A 82 -5.13 13.36 -8.04
CA GLY A 82 -5.28 12.46 -9.18
C GLY A 82 -3.94 11.99 -9.74
N ARG A 83 -2.89 12.80 -9.58
CA ARG A 83 -1.51 12.40 -9.89
C ARG A 83 -1.06 11.24 -9.03
N ASP A 84 -1.29 11.28 -7.72
CA ASP A 84 -0.85 10.23 -6.81
C ASP A 84 -1.60 8.92 -7.10
N THR A 85 -2.90 9.01 -7.35
CA THR A 85 -3.72 7.88 -7.79
C THR A 85 -3.23 7.30 -9.12
N PHE A 86 -3.00 8.14 -10.13
CA PHE A 86 -2.50 7.66 -11.41
C PHE A 86 -1.13 6.98 -11.30
N ARG A 87 -0.21 7.56 -10.51
CA ARG A 87 1.10 6.95 -10.25
C ARG A 87 0.98 5.59 -9.57
N GLU A 88 0.03 5.45 -8.65
CA GLU A 88 -0.26 4.19 -7.96
C GLU A 88 -0.78 3.12 -8.93
N GLU A 89 -1.74 3.46 -9.80
CA GLU A 89 -2.27 2.54 -10.82
C GLU A 89 -1.18 2.11 -11.82
N VAL A 90 -0.37 3.06 -12.30
CA VAL A 90 0.74 2.75 -13.22
C VAL A 90 1.79 1.87 -12.54
N ALA A 91 2.16 2.19 -11.31
CA ALA A 91 3.10 1.36 -10.54
C ALA A 91 2.53 -0.04 -10.29
N GLY A 92 1.24 -0.15 -10.00
CA GLY A 92 0.53 -1.42 -9.86
C GLY A 92 0.58 -2.28 -11.13
N LEU A 93 0.35 -1.67 -12.29
CA LEU A 93 0.44 -2.34 -13.59
C LEU A 93 1.87 -2.82 -13.89
N LEU A 94 2.87 -1.95 -13.68
CA LEU A 94 4.28 -2.30 -13.89
C LEU A 94 4.70 -3.45 -12.96
N LEU A 95 4.26 -3.40 -11.71
CA LEU A 95 4.54 -4.45 -10.74
C LEU A 95 3.90 -5.78 -11.12
N LYS A 96 2.63 -5.76 -11.57
CA LYS A 96 1.94 -6.94 -12.08
C LYS A 96 2.69 -7.54 -13.26
N TRP A 97 3.20 -6.70 -14.17
CA TRP A 97 3.99 -7.17 -15.30
C TRP A 97 5.31 -7.82 -14.87
N VAL A 98 6.04 -7.21 -13.93
CA VAL A 98 7.26 -7.83 -13.36
C VAL A 98 6.94 -9.17 -12.70
N LEU A 99 5.83 -9.24 -11.96
CA LEU A 99 5.35 -10.46 -11.33
C LEU A 99 5.06 -11.56 -12.37
N GLU A 100 4.38 -11.24 -13.46
CA GLU A 100 4.10 -12.16 -14.57
C GLU A 100 5.39 -12.67 -15.22
N LEU A 101 6.43 -11.83 -15.33
CA LEU A 101 7.74 -12.26 -15.84
C LEU A 101 8.45 -13.22 -14.90
N CYS A 102 8.35 -13.03 -13.58
CA CYS A 102 8.95 -13.89 -12.57
C CYS A 102 8.15 -15.19 -12.32
N SER A 103 6.87 -15.25 -12.69
CA SER A 103 5.98 -16.38 -12.35
C SER A 103 5.71 -17.34 -13.51
N ASN A 104 6.13 -17.02 -14.74
CA ASN A 104 5.75 -17.81 -15.91
C ASN A 104 6.70 -19.01 -16.15
N PRO A 105 6.25 -20.27 -15.93
CA PRO A 105 7.10 -21.46 -15.97
C PRO A 105 7.51 -21.90 -17.38
N THR A 106 6.84 -21.44 -18.43
CA THR A 106 7.21 -21.79 -19.83
C THR A 106 8.36 -20.93 -20.36
N ARG A 107 8.84 -19.96 -19.59
CA ARG A 107 9.96 -19.10 -20.00
C ARG A 107 11.30 -19.70 -19.55
N GLN A 108 12.16 -20.02 -20.51
CA GLN A 108 13.52 -20.54 -20.30
C GLN A 108 14.39 -19.65 -19.39
N PHE A 109 14.03 -18.37 -19.22
CA PHE A 109 14.80 -17.38 -18.47
C PHE A 109 14.15 -16.98 -17.13
N MET A 110 13.12 -17.69 -16.66
CA MET A 110 12.40 -17.31 -15.44
C MET A 110 13.36 -17.16 -14.24
N GLN A 111 14.23 -18.14 -14.00
CA GLN A 111 15.21 -18.08 -12.89
C GLN A 111 16.17 -16.88 -13.04
N THR A 112 16.63 -16.60 -14.26
CA THR A 112 17.49 -15.45 -14.55
C THR A 112 16.79 -14.13 -14.25
N ILE A 113 15.53 -13.98 -14.68
CA ILE A 113 14.74 -12.77 -14.42
C ILE A 113 14.51 -12.60 -12.91
N THR A 114 14.10 -13.66 -12.23
CA THR A 114 13.87 -13.68 -10.78
C THR A 114 15.15 -13.30 -10.02
N GLN A 115 16.31 -13.81 -10.45
CA GLN A 115 17.61 -13.44 -9.91
C GLN A 115 17.93 -11.95 -10.12
N ILE A 116 17.75 -11.43 -11.35
CA ILE A 116 17.97 -10.01 -11.67
C ILE A 116 17.08 -9.12 -10.80
N VAL A 117 15.79 -9.43 -10.70
CA VAL A 117 14.86 -8.68 -9.85
C VAL A 117 15.26 -8.76 -8.38
N CYS A 118 15.67 -9.93 -7.89
CA CYS A 118 16.15 -10.08 -6.52
C CYS A 118 17.39 -9.22 -6.24
N ASP A 119 18.36 -9.22 -7.15
CA ASP A 119 19.58 -8.42 -7.02
C ASP A 119 19.28 -6.91 -7.08
N GLU A 120 18.38 -6.48 -7.94
CA GLU A 120 17.94 -5.08 -8.03
C GLU A 120 17.21 -4.64 -6.75
N LEU A 121 16.31 -5.47 -6.20
CA LEU A 121 15.62 -5.19 -4.93
C LEU A 121 16.58 -5.06 -3.74
N LEU A 122 17.69 -5.82 -3.79
CA LEU A 122 18.75 -5.79 -2.78
C LEU A 122 19.84 -4.76 -3.08
N SER A 123 19.75 -4.03 -4.19
CA SER A 123 20.64 -2.93 -4.49
C SER A 123 20.27 -1.70 -3.66
N THR A 124 21.24 -0.83 -3.41
CA THR A 124 20.96 0.49 -2.83
C THR A 124 20.26 1.36 -3.85
N TRP A 125 19.22 2.08 -3.43
CA TRP A 125 18.67 3.15 -4.26
C TRP A 125 19.77 4.18 -4.56
N GLY A 126 19.84 4.66 -5.80
CA GLY A 126 20.93 5.54 -6.26
C GLY A 126 21.19 6.73 -5.35
N LYS A 127 22.45 7.22 -5.35
CA LYS A 127 22.91 8.39 -4.58
C LYS A 127 21.88 9.52 -4.70
N ASP A 128 21.52 10.10 -3.55
CA ASP A 128 20.56 11.22 -3.38
C ASP A 128 19.13 10.85 -2.93
N SER A 129 18.92 9.68 -2.31
CA SER A 129 17.70 9.41 -1.53
C SER A 129 17.64 10.18 -0.20
N ILE A 130 17.96 11.49 -0.24
CA ILE A 130 17.89 12.43 0.89
C ILE A 130 16.53 12.32 1.60
N TYR A 131 15.49 12.01 0.84
CA TYR A 131 14.13 11.90 1.33
C TYR A 131 13.93 10.71 2.26
N VAL A 132 14.40 9.53 1.87
CA VAL A 132 14.26 8.30 2.66
C VAL A 132 15.22 8.35 3.84
N ASP A 133 16.44 8.84 3.61
CA ASP A 133 17.43 9.05 4.66
C ASP A 133 16.93 10.07 5.70
N ARG A 134 16.15 11.08 5.29
CA ARG A 134 15.51 12.04 6.21
C ARG A 134 14.39 11.42 7.05
N ILE A 135 13.57 10.54 6.47
CA ILE A 135 12.48 9.88 7.23
C ILE A 135 13.01 8.80 8.14
N LEU A 136 13.89 7.94 7.62
CA LEU A 136 14.30 6.73 8.32
C LEU A 136 15.65 6.88 9.03
N GLY A 137 16.39 7.96 8.81
CA GLY A 137 17.72 8.17 9.38
C GLY A 137 18.76 7.22 8.78
N ASN A 138 19.77 6.84 9.58
CA ASN A 138 20.84 5.95 9.11
C ASN A 138 20.34 4.52 8.85
N PRO A 139 20.79 3.84 7.79
CA PRO A 139 20.32 2.50 7.46
C PRO A 139 20.63 1.46 8.58
N PRO A 140 19.77 0.42 8.71
CA PRO A 140 19.83 -0.64 9.74
C PRO A 140 21.18 -1.29 9.99
N ASP A 141 21.97 -1.44 8.94
CA ASP A 141 23.17 -2.26 8.83
C ASP A 141 24.45 -1.41 8.73
N GLY A 142 24.34 -0.08 8.86
CA GLY A 142 25.46 0.83 8.65
C GLY A 142 25.92 0.90 7.18
N SER A 143 25.12 0.39 6.24
CA SER A 143 25.39 0.50 4.81
C SER A 143 25.30 1.96 4.33
N LYS A 144 25.65 2.20 3.06
CA LYS A 144 25.64 3.56 2.47
C LYS A 144 24.25 4.08 2.09
N GLY A 145 23.17 3.32 2.33
CA GLY A 145 21.80 3.76 2.03
C GLY A 145 20.75 2.67 2.24
N PHE A 146 19.47 3.03 2.06
CA PHE A 146 18.38 2.05 2.04
C PHE A 146 18.39 1.23 0.73
N LEU A 147 18.00 -0.04 0.86
CA LEU A 147 17.80 -0.93 -0.27
C LEU A 147 16.47 -0.61 -0.94
N GLN A 148 16.33 -0.94 -2.22
CA GLN A 148 15.06 -0.71 -2.93
C GLN A 148 13.89 -1.46 -2.25
N ILE A 149 14.17 -2.63 -1.68
CA ILE A 149 13.17 -3.39 -0.91
C ILE A 149 12.65 -2.65 0.31
N ASP A 150 13.43 -1.78 0.95
CA ASP A 150 12.92 -0.98 2.08
C ASP A 150 11.89 0.04 1.63
N LEU A 151 12.11 0.63 0.46
CA LEU A 151 11.18 1.58 -0.14
C LEU A 151 9.89 0.88 -0.53
N MET A 152 9.99 -0.31 -1.13
CA MET A 152 8.81 -1.10 -1.43
C MET A 152 8.04 -1.52 -0.17
N LEU A 153 8.73 -1.88 0.92
CA LEU A 153 8.08 -2.17 2.21
C LEU A 153 7.41 -0.93 2.83
N LEU A 154 7.99 0.26 2.67
CA LEU A 154 7.33 1.50 3.07
C LEU A 154 6.11 1.81 2.20
N HIS A 155 6.24 1.67 0.88
CA HIS A 155 5.18 2.00 -0.07
C HIS A 155 4.01 1.01 -0.04
N SER A 156 4.26 -0.27 0.25
CA SER A 156 3.20 -1.30 0.38
C SER A 156 2.13 -0.89 1.38
N SER A 157 2.46 0.00 2.30
CA SER A 157 1.54 0.47 3.31
C SER A 157 0.48 1.47 2.80
N CYS A 158 0.83 2.22 1.76
CA CYS A 158 0.04 3.37 1.26
C CYS A 158 -0.73 3.07 -0.03
N VAL A 159 -0.50 1.91 -0.65
CA VAL A 159 -1.11 1.52 -1.93
C VAL A 159 -2.41 0.74 -1.74
N SER A 160 -3.17 0.54 -2.82
CA SER A 160 -4.42 -0.23 -2.85
C SER A 160 -4.19 -1.70 -2.50
N THR A 161 -5.24 -2.40 -2.05
CA THR A 161 -5.13 -3.82 -1.69
C THR A 161 -4.67 -4.68 -2.86
N GLU A 162 -5.10 -4.35 -4.08
CA GLU A 162 -4.64 -5.01 -5.31
C GLU A 162 -3.12 -4.89 -5.49
N VAL A 163 -2.57 -3.68 -5.39
CA VAL A 163 -1.11 -3.47 -5.51
C VAL A 163 -0.37 -4.14 -4.37
N LYS A 164 -0.90 -4.10 -3.13
CA LYS A 164 -0.32 -4.86 -2.01
C LYS A 164 -0.21 -6.34 -2.34
N THR A 165 -1.25 -6.94 -2.91
CA THR A 165 -1.25 -8.36 -3.31
C THR A 165 -0.16 -8.65 -4.34
N HIS A 166 0.01 -7.81 -5.36
CA HIS A 166 1.11 -7.99 -6.31
C HIS A 166 2.50 -7.90 -5.65
N ILE A 167 2.69 -6.97 -4.69
CA ILE A 167 3.95 -6.85 -3.93
C ILE A 167 4.23 -8.16 -3.17
N ARG A 168 3.21 -8.71 -2.48
CA ARG A 168 3.34 -9.95 -1.71
C ARG A 168 3.71 -11.15 -2.59
N GLN A 169 3.02 -11.28 -3.72
CA GLN A 169 3.28 -12.36 -4.67
C GLN A 169 4.70 -12.23 -5.23
N LEU A 170 5.15 -11.01 -5.53
CA LEU A 170 6.50 -10.77 -6.02
C LEU A 170 7.54 -11.17 -4.97
N TYR A 171 7.39 -10.77 -3.70
CA TYR A 171 8.32 -11.20 -2.65
C TYR A 171 8.35 -12.71 -2.49
N SER A 172 7.18 -13.35 -2.55
CA SER A 172 7.09 -14.80 -2.41
C SER A 172 7.86 -15.52 -3.51
N ILE A 173 7.70 -15.09 -4.76
CA ILE A 173 8.36 -15.70 -5.93
C ILE A 173 9.86 -15.35 -5.96
N VAL A 174 10.20 -14.07 -5.84
CA VAL A 174 11.58 -13.57 -5.98
C VAL A 174 12.52 -14.14 -4.94
N PHE A 175 12.01 -14.38 -3.74
CA PHE A 175 12.84 -14.88 -2.65
C PHE A 175 12.61 -16.36 -2.35
N ALA A 176 11.69 -17.05 -3.03
CA ALA A 176 11.37 -18.47 -2.80
C ALA A 176 12.64 -19.33 -2.70
N ASP A 177 13.52 -19.18 -3.68
CA ASP A 177 14.72 -19.99 -3.90
C ASP A 177 15.97 -19.47 -3.17
N PHE A 178 15.85 -18.37 -2.41
CA PHE A 178 16.98 -17.73 -1.73
C PHE A 178 16.78 -17.63 -0.21
N PRO A 179 16.87 -18.74 0.54
CA PRO A 179 16.64 -18.74 2.00
C PRO A 179 17.50 -17.75 2.78
N GLN A 180 18.74 -17.54 2.35
CA GLN A 180 19.63 -16.55 2.97
C GLN A 180 19.14 -15.11 2.75
N ARG A 181 18.56 -14.83 1.58
CA ARG A 181 18.01 -13.51 1.23
C ARG A 181 16.66 -13.25 1.91
N LYS A 182 15.85 -14.29 2.18
CA LYS A 182 14.63 -14.16 3.00
C LYS A 182 14.91 -13.55 4.38
N ARG A 183 16.04 -13.94 5.01
CA ARG A 183 16.47 -13.38 6.32
C ARG A 183 16.74 -11.87 6.25
N ILE A 184 17.21 -11.39 5.10
CA ILE A 184 17.45 -9.95 4.88
C ILE A 184 16.11 -9.21 4.95
N ILE A 185 15.08 -9.63 4.20
CA ILE A 185 13.76 -8.97 4.21
C ILE A 185 13.19 -8.88 5.62
N ILE A 186 13.22 -9.99 6.35
CA ILE A 186 12.70 -10.06 7.72
C ILE A 186 13.45 -9.08 8.63
N SER A 187 14.78 -9.05 8.55
CA SER A 187 15.62 -8.13 9.33
C SER A 187 15.34 -6.67 8.98
N ARG A 188 15.22 -6.36 7.69
CA ARG A 188 14.88 -5.03 7.18
C ARG A 188 13.50 -4.60 7.66
N PHE A 189 12.47 -5.44 7.47
CA PHE A 189 11.12 -5.20 7.96
C PHE A 189 11.08 -4.96 9.47
N ALA A 190 11.74 -5.82 10.25
CA ALA A 190 11.79 -5.67 11.70
C ALA A 190 12.45 -4.34 12.12
N THR A 191 13.46 -3.89 11.39
CA THR A 191 14.12 -2.61 11.65
C THR A 191 13.22 -1.43 11.28
N LEU A 192 12.61 -1.44 10.10
CA LEU A 192 11.65 -0.42 9.68
C LEU A 192 10.48 -0.34 10.65
N TYR A 193 9.92 -1.49 11.03
CA TYR A 193 8.85 -1.60 12.03
C TYR A 193 9.26 -0.97 13.36
N ARG A 194 10.44 -1.32 13.89
CA ARG A 194 10.92 -0.73 15.15
C ARG A 194 11.11 0.78 15.03
N LYS A 195 11.67 1.26 13.92
CA LYS A 195 11.88 2.69 13.70
C LYS A 195 10.58 3.48 13.61
N LEU A 196 9.60 2.96 12.87
CA LEU A 196 8.32 3.64 12.66
C LEU A 196 7.40 3.58 13.87
N THR A 197 7.48 2.51 14.67
CA THR A 197 6.51 2.23 15.74
C THR A 197 7.08 2.33 17.16
N GLY A 198 8.41 2.35 17.30
CA GLY A 198 9.10 2.23 18.58
C GLY A 198 9.03 0.83 19.22
N LYS A 199 8.32 -0.14 18.62
CA LYS A 199 8.08 -1.47 19.18
C LYS A 199 9.01 -2.51 18.55
N SER A 200 9.50 -3.46 19.35
CA SER A 200 10.16 -4.66 18.81
C SER A 200 9.13 -5.72 18.43
N LEU A 201 9.36 -6.45 17.34
CA LEU A 201 8.71 -7.76 17.18
C LEU A 201 9.14 -8.64 18.37
N GLY A 202 8.19 -9.09 19.18
CA GLY A 202 8.46 -9.89 20.39
C GLY A 202 9.04 -11.28 20.08
N PRO A 203 9.13 -12.19 21.07
CA PRO A 203 9.75 -13.52 20.94
C PRO A 203 8.98 -14.52 20.05
N LEU A 204 8.07 -14.06 19.18
CA LEU A 204 7.31 -14.85 18.20
C LEU A 204 8.16 -15.33 16.99
N ALA A 205 9.49 -15.27 17.12
CA ALA A 205 10.47 -15.43 16.06
C ALA A 205 11.00 -16.88 15.93
N LYS A 206 10.18 -17.90 16.18
CA LYS A 206 10.57 -19.28 15.88
C LYS A 206 10.23 -19.68 14.43
N ASP A 207 9.15 -19.14 13.86
CA ASP A 207 8.79 -19.31 12.44
C ASP A 207 8.40 -17.96 11.79
N THR A 208 9.39 -17.09 11.66
CA THR A 208 9.23 -15.68 11.28
C THR A 208 8.68 -15.49 9.84
N PHE A 209 8.78 -16.50 8.96
CA PHE A 209 8.22 -16.44 7.59
C PHE A 209 6.73 -16.81 7.56
N ALA A 210 6.31 -17.79 8.37
CA ALA A 210 4.90 -18.06 8.61
C ALA A 210 4.25 -16.86 9.31
N MET A 211 4.99 -16.18 10.19
CA MET A 211 4.56 -14.92 10.79
C MET A 211 4.54 -13.75 9.79
N PHE A 212 5.46 -13.63 8.82
CA PHE A 212 5.37 -12.61 7.76
C PHE A 212 4.09 -12.79 6.93
N ASN A 213 3.81 -14.02 6.48
CA ASN A 213 2.57 -14.32 5.74
C ASN A 213 1.32 -14.18 6.61
N LYS A 214 1.36 -14.60 7.89
CA LYS A 214 0.22 -14.53 8.83
C LYS A 214 -0.02 -13.11 9.38
N LEU A 215 1.04 -12.34 9.63
CA LEU A 215 0.95 -10.92 9.94
C LEU A 215 0.40 -10.19 8.72
N GLU A 216 0.82 -10.49 7.50
CA GLU A 216 0.26 -9.84 6.31
C GLU A 216 -1.24 -10.13 6.07
N GLU A 217 -1.77 -11.27 6.55
CA GLU A 217 -3.21 -11.59 6.64
C GLU A 217 -3.91 -10.89 7.82
N GLU A 218 -3.26 -10.77 8.98
CA GLU A 218 -3.74 -9.98 10.14
C GLU A 218 -3.54 -8.45 9.94
N PHE A 219 -2.84 -8.02 8.88
CA PHE A 219 -2.46 -6.63 8.63
C PHE A 219 -3.56 -5.83 7.93
N ASP A 220 -4.65 -5.62 8.67
CA ASP A 220 -5.28 -4.29 8.82
C ASP A 220 -4.40 -3.34 9.68
N PHE A 221 -3.24 -3.83 10.13
CA PHE A 221 -2.32 -3.21 11.08
C PHE A 221 -1.51 -2.03 10.52
N VAL A 222 -1.22 -1.99 9.22
CA VAL A 222 -0.69 -0.76 8.61
C VAL A 222 -1.73 0.37 8.71
N THR A 223 -3.02 0.06 8.56
CA THR A 223 -4.10 1.03 8.74
C THR A 223 -4.20 1.48 10.21
N SER A 224 -3.88 0.61 11.17
CA SER A 224 -3.94 0.93 12.62
C SER A 224 -2.65 1.51 13.23
N VAL A 225 -1.48 1.26 12.63
CA VAL A 225 -0.16 1.69 13.14
C VAL A 225 0.53 2.72 12.24
N LEU A 226 0.17 2.78 10.95
CA LEU A 226 0.43 3.96 10.12
C LEU A 226 -0.79 4.90 10.01
N GLY A 227 -1.92 4.61 10.66
CA GLY A 227 -2.93 5.64 10.95
C GLY A 227 -2.33 6.89 11.61
N PRO A 228 -1.42 6.74 12.59
CA PRO A 228 -0.58 7.83 13.12
C PRO A 228 0.52 8.35 12.17
N LEU A 229 0.90 7.58 11.15
CA LEU A 229 1.84 7.99 10.10
C LEU A 229 1.14 8.51 8.83
N HIS A 230 -0.19 8.63 8.84
CA HIS A 230 -0.96 9.31 7.81
C HIS A 230 -0.56 10.80 7.63
N PRO A 231 -0.11 11.54 8.66
CA PRO A 231 0.51 12.85 8.46
C PRO A 231 1.82 12.77 7.68
N TYR A 232 2.54 11.64 7.72
CA TYR A 232 3.84 11.46 7.05
C TYR A 232 3.72 10.85 5.65
N SER A 233 2.60 10.21 5.30
CA SER A 233 2.26 9.93 3.89
C SER A 233 1.97 11.22 3.10
N LEU A 234 1.57 12.29 3.79
CA LEU A 234 1.53 13.66 3.27
C LEU A 234 2.91 14.34 3.23
N VAL A 235 3.88 13.87 4.03
CA VAL A 235 5.27 14.34 3.98
C VAL A 235 6.01 13.73 2.79
N MET A 236 5.51 12.65 2.16
CA MET A 236 6.00 12.07 0.88
C MET A 236 5.65 12.88 -0.36
N LYS A 237 5.57 14.22 -0.21
CA LYS A 237 5.37 15.20 -1.28
C LYS A 237 6.51 16.19 -1.34
#